data_AF-A0A0G1YFR1-F1
#
_entry.id   AF-A0A0G1YFR1-F1
#
_cell.length_a   1.000
_cell.length_b   1.000
_cell.length_c   1.000
_cell.angle_alpha   90.00
_cell.angle_beta   90.00
_cell.angle_gamma   90.00
#
_symmetry.space_group_name_H-M   'P 1'
#
loop_
_entity.id
_entity.type
_entity.pdbx_description
1 polymer ?
#
loop_
_entity_poly.entity_id
_entity_poly.type
_entity_poly.pdbx_seq_one_letter_code
_entity_poly.pdbx_strand_id
1 'polypeptide(L)' 'MSDIKRKKGESFEGFMRRVKQQWQRSGKLLEVRKGQYFEPRSSKNTRRKRAVARVQRIATLTYLKKTGKLPKDEIVPKR' A
#
# COMPACT_ATOMS: atom_id res chain seq x y z
N MET A 1 5.83 -13.89 13.46
CA MET A 1 4.76 -12.91 13.74
C MET A 1 3.43 -13.28 13.06
N SER A 2 3.13 -14.58 12.98
CA SER A 2 1.93 -15.15 12.36
C SER A 2 0.94 -15.68 13.40
N ASP A 3 1.35 -15.77 14.67
CA ASP A 3 0.56 -16.35 15.75
C ASP A 3 -0.44 -15.34 16.31
N ILE A 4 -1.48 -15.06 15.52
CA ILE A 4 -2.64 -14.32 15.99
C ILE A 4 -3.60 -15.35 16.55
N LYS A 5 -3.72 -15.38 17.88
CA LYS A 5 -4.70 -16.24 18.56
C LYS A 5 -6.08 -15.58 18.57
N ARG A 6 -7.12 -16.40 18.57
CA ARG A 6 -8.50 -15.93 18.74
C ARG A 6 -8.69 -15.45 20.18
N LYS A 7 -9.29 -14.27 20.36
CA LYS A 7 -9.64 -13.76 21.69
C LYS A 7 -10.93 -14.43 22.18
N LYS A 8 -11.04 -14.67 23.49
CA LYS A 8 -12.27 -15.20 24.10
C LYS A 8 -13.40 -14.16 23.91
N GLY A 9 -14.55 -14.59 23.40
CA GLY A 9 -15.69 -13.72 23.11
C GLY A 9 -15.67 -13.02 21.73
N GLU A 10 -14.66 -13.30 20.88
CA GLU A 10 -14.60 -12.72 19.53
C GLU A 10 -15.35 -13.57 18.50
N SER A 11 -16.10 -12.93 17.58
CA SER A 11 -16.65 -13.60 16.40
C SER A 11 -15.53 -14.07 15.46
N PHE A 12 -15.78 -15.14 14.70
CA PHE A 12 -14.78 -15.66 13.76
C PHE A 12 -14.38 -14.61 12.69
N GLU A 13 -15.35 -13.84 12.19
CA GLU A 13 -15.09 -12.79 11.21
C GLU A 13 -14.22 -11.64 11.76
N GLY A 14 -14.45 -11.24 13.02
CA GLY A 14 -13.63 -10.23 13.68
C GLY A 14 -12.16 -10.66 13.78
N PHE A 15 -11.95 -11.93 14.12
CA PHE A 15 -10.63 -12.55 14.15
C PHE A 15 -9.98 -12.55 12.76
N MET A 16 -10.68 -13.04 11.73
CA MET A 16 -10.17 -13.09 10.36
C MET A 16 -9.84 -11.70 9.79
N ARG A 17 -10.63 -10.69 10.12
CA ARG A 17 -10.35 -9.30 9.74
C ARG A 17 -9.02 -8.81 10.34
N ARG A 18 -8.76 -9.10 11.62
CA ARG A 18 -7.49 -8.76 12.27
C ARG A 18 -6.32 -9.48 11.62
N VAL A 19 -6.47 -10.78 11.32
CA VAL A 19 -5.45 -11.57 10.63
C VAL A 19 -5.10 -10.94 9.28
N LYS A 20 -6.12 -10.63 8.47
CA LYS A 20 -5.94 -9.98 7.17
C LYS A 20 -5.24 -8.63 7.27
N GLN A 21 -5.67 -7.78 8.21
CA GLN A 21 -5.04 -6.47 8.42
C GLN A 21 -3.58 -6.61 8.87
N GLN A 22 -3.27 -7.59 9.72
CA GLN A 22 -1.89 -7.81 10.18
C GLN A 22 -0.98 -8.27 9.03
N TRP A 23 -1.47 -9.14 8.14
CA TRP A 23 -0.73 -9.56 6.95
C TRP A 23 -0.53 -8.40 5.95
N GLN A 24 -1.50 -7.51 5.82
CA GLN A 24 -1.36 -6.31 5.01
C GLN A 24 -0.33 -5.34 5.60
N ARG A 25 -0.39 -5.10 6.91
CA ARG A 25 0.55 -4.20 7.63
C ARG A 25 1.98 -4.74 7.62
N SER A 26 2.16 -6.05 7.74
CA SER A 26 3.49 -6.65 7.72
C SER A 26 4.16 -6.55 6.35
N GLY A 27 3.40 -6.33 5.27
CA GLY A 27 3.92 -6.21 3.91
C GLY A 27 4.52 -7.50 3.35
N LYS A 28 4.52 -8.59 4.12
CA LYS A 28 5.16 -9.87 3.75
C LYS A 28 4.54 -10.48 2.49
N LEU A 29 3.24 -10.30 2.29
CA LEU A 29 2.57 -10.72 1.06
C LEU A 29 3.10 -9.96 -0.17
N LEU A 30 3.39 -8.66 -0.03
CA LEU A 30 3.96 -7.86 -1.12
C LEU A 30 5.42 -8.23 -1.39
N GLU A 31 6.18 -8.52 -0.34
CA GLU A 31 7.57 -8.99 -0.46
C GLU A 31 7.65 -10.31 -1.23
N VAL A 32 6.82 -11.30 -0.87
CA VAL A 32 6.74 -12.59 -1.57
C VAL A 32 6.36 -12.39 -3.03
N ARG A 33 5.38 -11.52 -3.33
CA ARG A 33 4.99 -11.20 -4.72
C ARG A 33 6.11 -10.53 -5.51
N LYS A 34 6.89 -9.64 -4.89
CA LYS A 34 8.04 -9.00 -5.54
C LYS A 34 9.16 -9.99 -5.84
N GLY A 35 9.37 -10.97 -4.95
CA GLY A 35 10.40 -12.01 -5.11
C GLY A 35 9.98 -13.19 -5.98
N GLN A 36 8.74 -13.22 -6.50
CA GLN A 36 8.24 -14.33 -7.32
C GLN A 36 9.01 -14.46 -8.66
N TYR A 37 9.55 -13.34 -9.17
CA TYR A 37 10.27 -13.28 -10.43
C TYR A 37 11.59 -12.53 -10.26
N PHE A 38 12.56 -12.84 -11.11
CA PHE A 38 13.81 -12.08 -11.18
C PHE A 38 13.54 -10.68 -11.77
N GLU A 39 13.84 -9.63 -10.98
CA GLU A 39 13.81 -8.24 -11.45
C GLU A 39 15.26 -7.71 -11.54
N PRO A 40 15.73 -7.26 -12.72
CA PRO A 40 17.06 -6.68 -12.85
C PRO A 40 17.14 -5.33 -12.14
N ARG A 41 18.34 -4.96 -11.71
CA ARG A 41 18.56 -3.67 -11.02
C ARG A 41 18.14 -2.49 -11.91
N SER A 42 17.27 -1.63 -11.39
CA SER A 42 16.82 -0.43 -12.12
C SER A 42 17.97 0.54 -12.43
N SER A 43 17.96 1.10 -13.65
CA SER A 43 18.93 2.11 -14.08
C SER A 43 18.69 3.46 -13.40
N LYS A 44 19.73 4.31 -13.36
CA LYS A 44 19.63 5.68 -12.79
C LYS A 44 18.54 6.51 -13.48
N ASN A 45 18.41 6.39 -14.80
CA ASN A 45 17.40 7.10 -15.59
C ASN A 45 15.98 6.64 -15.22
N THR A 46 15.75 5.33 -15.16
CA THR A 46 14.45 4.77 -14.76
C THR A 46 14.06 5.20 -13.35
N ARG A 47 15.02 5.19 -12.41
CA ARG A 47 14.80 5.69 -11.04
C ARG A 47 14.42 7.18 -11.02
N ARG A 48 15.12 8.02 -11.81
CA ARG A 48 14.82 9.45 -11.92
C ARG A 48 13.42 9.69 -12.49
N LYS A 49 13.06 9.01 -13.59
CA LYS A 49 11.72 9.11 -14.21
C LYS A 49 10.61 8.74 -13.21
N ARG A 50 10.77 7.62 -12.48
CA ARG A 50 9.83 7.19 -11.43
C ARG A 50 9.70 8.24 -10.31
N ALA A 51 10.81 8.83 -9.88
CA ALA A 51 10.82 9.86 -8.84
C ALA A 51 10.09 11.14 -9.28
N VAL A 52 10.37 11.64 -10.49
CA VAL A 52 9.72 12.84 -11.05
C VAL A 52 8.21 12.62 -11.17
N ALA A 53 7.77 11.48 -11.73
CA ALA A 53 6.36 11.16 -11.85
C ALA A 53 5.64 11.09 -10.48
N ARG A 54 6.33 10.55 -9.45
CA ARG A 54 5.80 10.53 -8.07
C ARG A 54 5.62 11.94 -7.52
N VAL A 55 6.62 12.82 -7.69
CA VAL A 55 6.55 14.21 -7.21
C VAL A 55 5.43 14.97 -7.91
N GLN A 56 5.30 14.84 -9.23
CA GLN A 56 4.23 15.46 -10.00
C GLN A 56 2.86 15.02 -9.50
N ARG A 57 2.64 13.71 -9.29
CA ARG A 57 1.37 13.19 -8.75
C ARG A 57 1.07 13.73 -7.35
N ILE A 58 2.07 13.81 -6.48
CA ILE A 58 1.87 14.38 -5.14
C ILE A 58 1.50 15.86 -5.25
N ALA A 59 2.19 16.62 -6.11
CA ALA A 59 1.92 18.03 -6.32
C ALA A 59 0.49 18.26 -6.83
N THR A 60 0.04 17.51 -7.85
CA THR A 60 -1.33 17.61 -8.36
C THR A 60 -2.36 17.27 -7.30
N LEU A 61 -2.17 16.17 -6.55
CA LEU A 61 -3.05 15.79 -5.44
C LEU A 61 -3.11 16.86 -4.35
N THR A 62 -1.96 17.44 -3.97
CA THR A 62 -1.93 18.50 -2.96
C THR A 62 -2.65 19.76 -3.43
N TYR A 63 -2.56 20.09 -4.73
CA TYR A 63 -3.25 21.22 -5.32
C TYR A 63 -4.77 20.99 -5.39
N LEU A 64 -5.21 19.82 -5.84
CA LEU A 64 -6.63 19.44 -5.88
C LEU A 64 -7.24 19.39 -4.48
N LYS A 65 -6.48 18.90 -3.49
CA LYS A 65 -6.89 18.94 -2.08
C LYS A 65 -7.04 20.37 -1.56
N LYS A 66 -6.11 21.27 -1.87
CA LYS A 66 -6.18 22.69 -1.48
C LYS A 66 -7.37 23.42 -2.11
N THR A 67 -7.68 23.10 -3.37
CA THR A 67 -8.77 23.75 -4.12
C THR A 67 -10.14 23.12 -3.89
N GLY A 68 -10.23 22.06 -3.06
CA GLY A 68 -11.49 21.36 -2.78
C GLY A 68 -12.04 20.54 -3.97
N LYS A 69 -11.29 20.44 -5.07
CA LYS A 69 -11.68 19.71 -6.29
C LYS A 69 -11.21 18.25 -6.30
N LEU A 70 -10.74 17.73 -5.16
CA LEU A 70 -10.28 16.36 -5.08
C LEU A 70 -11.48 15.40 -5.28
N PRO A 71 -11.49 14.55 -6.33
CA PRO A 71 -12.58 13.61 -6.53
C PRO A 71 -12.64 12.64 -5.35
N LYS A 72 -13.86 12.37 -4.86
CA LYS A 72 -14.09 11.49 -3.70
C LYS A 72 -13.58 10.06 -3.95
N ASP A 73 -13.49 9.64 -5.22
CA ASP A 73 -13.03 8.31 -5.62
C ASP A 73 -11.50 8.13 -5.56
N GLU A 74 -10.72 9.21 -5.51
CA GLU A 74 -9.24 9.18 -5.44
C GLU A 74 -8.68 9.21 -4.00
N ILE A 75 -9.55 9.23 -2.98
CA ILE A 75 -9.15 9.37 -1.57
C ILE A 75 -8.28 8.19 -1.09
N VAL A 76 -8.27 7.06 -1.80
CA VAL A 76 -7.50 5.89 -1.37
C VAL A 76 -6.16 5.83 -2.12
N PRO A 77 -5.02 6.10 -1.46
CA PRO A 77 -3.80 5.46 -1.90
C PRO A 77 -4.02 3.95 -1.72
N LYS A 78 -4.34 3.24 -2.81
CA LYS A 78 -4.18 1.78 -2.87
C LYS A 78 -2.70 1.50 -2.59
N ARG A 79 -2.38 1.31 -1.31
CA ARG A 79 -1.11 0.74 -0.83
C ARG A 79 -1.22 -0.77 -0.86
#